data_AF-A0A6G1F8Q5-F1
#
_entry.id   AF-A0A6G1F8Q5-F1
#
_cell.length_a   1.000
_cell.length_b   1.000
_cell.length_c   1.000
_cell.angle_alpha   90.00
_cell.angle_beta   90.00
_cell.angle_gamma   90.00
#
_symmetry.space_group_name_H-M   'P 1'
#
loop_
_entity.id
_entity.type
_entity.pdbx_description
1 polymer ?
#
loop_
_entity_poly.entity_id
_entity_poly.type
_entity_poly.pdbx_seq_one_letter_code
_entity_poly.pdbx_strand_id
1 'polypeptide(L)'
;MLASARGFWARHRRKILLSLGVAGAGYAAYRLYETHRRQLVRVEQRALEERAAEEIIKNQLQTHFENVQKISDTTTLPFAMHYLRSRIMEELDISHLTEKLMHGKGESSALTPKEKYDTWEKIKILSFTRTVSSIWAMTLLSLYVRVQVTILGRHLYLDFARVTDGAQLQEGSDTFSKNGHKDFLATADYLATYGINALITQMQRAATEILKEKQLKDPMSINQVLETILQILNQFMGLCEDNSWINYLIPENANMYAQLMVVSSSGFDDSSLLKDVRKLDQLMSETRIVLSR
;
A
#
# COMPACT_ATOMS: atom_id res chain seq x y z
N MET A 1 34.46 -17.41 87.81
CA MET A 1 33.57 -17.91 86.75
C MET A 1 34.27 -18.34 85.45
N LEU A 2 35.50 -17.88 85.18
CA LEU A 2 36.25 -18.25 83.95
C LEU A 2 36.86 -19.67 83.94
N ALA A 3 37.11 -20.28 85.11
CA ALA A 3 37.70 -21.63 85.20
C ALA A 3 36.72 -22.77 84.85
N SER A 4 35.44 -22.62 85.19
CA SER A 4 34.38 -23.59 84.87
C SER A 4 34.08 -23.63 83.35
N ALA A 5 34.08 -22.47 82.70
CA ALA A 5 33.92 -22.36 81.24
C ALA A 5 35.05 -23.06 80.47
N ARG A 6 36.29 -23.01 80.98
CA ARG A 6 37.47 -23.63 80.35
C ARG A 6 37.41 -25.17 80.40
N GLY A 7 36.92 -25.72 81.51
CA GLY A 7 36.73 -27.18 81.69
C GLY A 7 35.53 -27.76 80.91
N PHE A 8 34.49 -26.96 80.68
CA PHE A 8 33.37 -27.30 79.81
C PHE A 8 33.79 -27.25 78.32
N TRP A 9 34.55 -26.23 77.94
CA TRP A 9 35.08 -26.05 76.59
C TRP A 9 36.03 -27.19 76.19
N ALA A 10 36.95 -27.62 77.07
CA ALA A 10 37.85 -28.73 76.79
C ALA A 10 37.12 -30.06 76.53
N ARG A 11 36.00 -30.31 77.22
CA ARG A 11 35.18 -31.53 77.08
C ARG A 11 34.23 -31.51 75.88
N HIS A 12 33.71 -30.34 75.50
CA HIS A 12 32.71 -30.22 74.42
C HIS A 12 33.21 -29.56 73.13
N ARG A 13 34.49 -29.14 73.03
CA ARG A 13 35.07 -28.47 71.84
C ARG A 13 34.75 -29.14 70.52
N ARG A 14 34.80 -30.48 70.45
CA ARG A 14 34.51 -31.24 69.22
C ARG A 14 33.04 -31.15 68.83
N LYS A 15 32.11 -31.19 69.80
CA LYS A 15 30.66 -31.13 69.56
C LYS A 15 30.23 -29.71 69.15
N ILE A 16 30.80 -28.68 69.78
CA ILE A 16 30.51 -27.27 69.49
C ILE A 16 31.06 -26.86 68.10
N LEU A 17 32.27 -27.31 67.74
CA LEU A 17 32.81 -27.07 66.39
C LEU A 17 31.99 -27.77 65.31
N LEU A 18 31.49 -28.98 65.58
CA LEU A 18 30.65 -29.71 64.63
C LEU A 18 29.30 -29.00 64.42
N SER A 19 28.64 -28.56 65.50
CA SER A 19 27.37 -27.83 65.39
C SER A 19 27.53 -26.47 64.70
N LEU A 20 28.60 -25.74 65.00
CA LEU A 20 28.90 -24.47 64.35
C LEU A 20 29.25 -24.65 62.86
N GLY A 21 29.96 -25.73 62.52
CA GLY A 21 30.26 -26.11 61.15
C GLY A 21 29.01 -26.45 60.35
N VAL A 22 28.09 -27.24 60.91
CA VAL A 22 26.80 -27.56 60.27
C VAL A 22 25.95 -26.32 60.09
N ALA A 23 25.86 -25.46 61.11
CA ALA A 23 25.11 -24.20 61.01
C ALA A 23 25.72 -23.24 59.97
N GLY A 24 27.04 -23.10 59.93
CA GLY A 24 27.76 -22.27 58.95
C GLY A 24 27.63 -22.80 57.52
N ALA A 25 27.72 -24.12 57.31
CA ALA A 25 27.51 -24.77 56.02
C ALA A 25 26.05 -24.61 55.55
N GLY A 26 25.07 -24.76 56.44
CA GLY A 26 23.66 -24.52 56.16
C GLY A 26 23.38 -23.06 55.76
N TYR A 27 23.98 -22.10 56.46
CA TYR A 27 23.86 -20.67 56.10
C TYR A 27 24.52 -20.34 54.77
N ALA A 28 25.71 -20.90 54.50
CA ALA A 28 26.40 -20.71 53.22
C ALA A 28 25.60 -21.31 52.04
N ALA A 29 25.07 -22.52 52.21
CA ALA A 29 24.20 -23.16 51.22
C ALA A 29 22.90 -22.36 51.00
N TYR A 30 22.27 -21.89 52.09
CA TYR A 30 21.09 -21.02 52.03
C TYR A 30 21.39 -19.72 51.28
N ARG A 31 22.52 -19.07 51.59
CA ARG A 31 22.93 -17.81 50.95
C ARG A 31 23.22 -17.99 49.46
N LEU A 32 23.89 -19.08 49.06
CA LEU A 32 24.13 -19.42 47.64
C LEU A 32 22.83 -19.69 46.89
N TYR A 33 21.93 -20.49 47.49
CA TYR A 33 20.61 -20.77 46.93
C TYR A 33 19.80 -19.48 46.75
N GLU A 34 19.80 -18.60 47.74
CA GLU A 34 19.08 -17.34 47.68
C GLU A 34 19.65 -16.39 46.61
N THR A 35 20.97 -16.33 46.43
CA THR A 35 21.59 -15.57 45.34
C THR A 35 21.22 -16.11 43.95
N HIS A 36 21.20 -17.44 43.76
CA HIS A 36 20.79 -18.05 42.49
C HIS A 36 19.30 -17.82 42.21
N ARG A 37 18.44 -17.96 43.23
CA ARG A 37 17.01 -17.71 43.11
C ARG A 37 16.72 -16.25 42.73
N ARG A 38 17.45 -15.29 43.30
CA ARG A 38 17.32 -13.87 42.93
C ARG A 38 17.76 -13.60 41.48
N GLN A 39 18.78 -14.29 40.99
CA GLN A 39 19.19 -14.18 39.59
C GLN A 39 18.15 -14.76 38.64
N LEU A 40 17.60 -15.94 38.95
CA LEU A 40 16.53 -16.56 38.17
C LEU A 40 15.29 -15.66 38.08
N VAL A 41 14.84 -15.13 39.21
CA VAL A 41 13.68 -14.21 39.25
C VAL A 41 13.95 -12.94 38.43
N ARG A 42 15.18 -12.40 38.44
CA ARG A 42 15.54 -11.24 37.61
C ARG A 42 15.53 -11.55 36.12
N VAL A 43 16.00 -12.73 35.72
CA VAL A 43 16.00 -13.17 34.32
C VAL A 43 14.56 -13.42 33.85
N GLU A 44 13.75 -14.09 34.67
CA GLU A 44 12.32 -14.28 34.40
C GLU A 44 11.57 -12.95 34.30
N GLN A 45 11.81 -12.01 35.21
CA GLN A 45 11.21 -10.68 35.16
C GLN A 45 11.59 -9.93 33.87
N ARG A 46 12.87 -9.92 33.50
CA ARG A 46 13.32 -9.30 32.25
C ARG A 46 12.68 -9.95 31.03
N ALA A 47 12.62 -11.28 30.99
CA ALA A 47 11.97 -12.00 29.89
C ALA A 47 10.47 -11.70 29.79
N LEU A 48 9.78 -11.50 30.93
CA LEU A 48 8.37 -11.09 30.94
C LEU A 48 8.19 -9.63 30.50
N GLU A 49 9.08 -8.74 30.93
CA GLU A 49 9.10 -7.33 30.50
C GLU A 49 9.36 -7.19 29.00
N GLU A 50 10.31 -7.96 28.46
CA GLU A 50 10.60 -8.02 27.02
C GLU A 50 9.39 -8.53 26.23
N ARG A 51 8.74 -9.61 26.66
CA ARG A 51 7.51 -10.11 26.03
C ARG A 51 6.38 -9.09 26.08
N ALA A 52 6.18 -8.42 27.21
CA ALA A 52 5.16 -7.39 27.33
C ALA A 52 5.44 -6.20 26.40
N ALA A 53 6.71 -5.80 26.25
CA ALA A 53 7.12 -4.76 25.32
C ALA A 53 6.89 -5.18 23.86
N GLU A 54 7.27 -6.41 23.48
CA GLU A 54 7.02 -6.96 22.15
C GLU A 54 5.52 -7.02 21.81
N GLU A 55 4.68 -7.43 22.77
CA GLU A 55 3.23 -7.44 22.59
C GLU A 55 2.66 -6.03 22.34
N ILE A 56 3.13 -5.03 23.10
CA ILE A 56 2.72 -3.63 22.90
C ILE A 56 3.11 -3.14 21.50
N ILE A 57 4.34 -3.42 21.06
CA ILE A 57 4.83 -3.03 19.73
C ILE A 57 4.01 -3.72 18.63
N LYS A 58 3.75 -5.01 18.77
CA LYS A 58 2.92 -5.77 17.84
C LYS A 58 1.50 -5.19 17.73
N ASN A 59 0.90 -4.84 18.86
CA ASN A 59 -0.43 -4.22 18.88
C ASN A 59 -0.43 -2.85 18.21
N GLN A 60 0.62 -2.05 18.42
CA GLN A 60 0.78 -0.75 17.75
C GLN A 60 0.93 -0.91 16.23
N LEU A 61 1.77 -1.84 15.77
CA LEU A 61 1.95 -2.16 14.36
C LEU A 61 0.62 -2.59 13.73
N GLN A 62 -0.09 -3.52 14.36
CA GLN A 62 -1.39 -4.00 13.90
C GLN A 62 -2.40 -2.85 13.77
N THR A 63 -2.50 -2.01 14.80
CA THR A 63 -3.40 -0.85 14.81
C THR A 63 -3.04 0.13 13.69
N HIS A 64 -1.75 0.38 13.46
CA HIS A 64 -1.32 1.28 12.39
C HIS A 64 -1.63 0.71 11.01
N PHE A 65 -1.35 -0.58 10.78
CA PHE A 65 -1.66 -1.26 9.53
C PHE A 65 -3.17 -1.25 9.23
N GLU A 66 -4.00 -1.57 10.23
CA GLU A 66 -5.46 -1.50 10.12
C GLU A 66 -5.94 -0.09 9.77
N ASN A 67 -5.32 0.96 10.35
CA ASN A 67 -5.64 2.34 10.00
C ASN A 67 -5.27 2.69 8.55
N VAL A 68 -4.09 2.27 8.06
CA VAL A 68 -3.66 2.51 6.68
C VAL A 68 -4.58 1.79 5.69
N GLN A 69 -4.88 0.51 5.95
CA GLN A 69 -5.78 -0.26 5.12
C GLN A 69 -7.20 0.36 5.12
N LYS A 70 -7.70 0.78 6.29
CA LYS A 70 -8.98 1.48 6.38
C LYS A 70 -8.99 2.76 5.55
N ILE A 71 -7.97 3.62 5.64
CA ILE A 71 -7.88 4.86 4.84
C ILE A 71 -7.86 4.55 3.34
N SER A 72 -7.14 3.51 2.93
CA SER A 72 -7.15 3.03 1.55
C SER A 72 -8.56 2.63 1.11
N ASP A 73 -9.21 1.73 1.86
CA ASP A 73 -10.46 1.08 1.45
C ASP A 73 -11.67 2.00 1.56
N THR A 74 -11.70 2.89 2.57
CA THR A 74 -12.86 3.76 2.82
C THR A 74 -12.76 5.14 2.19
N THR A 75 -11.55 5.61 1.88
CA THR A 75 -11.33 7.00 1.45
C THR A 75 -10.62 7.07 0.12
N THR A 76 -9.40 6.52 0.04
CA THR A 76 -8.53 6.68 -1.14
C THR A 76 -9.11 5.99 -2.37
N LEU A 77 -9.42 4.69 -2.26
CA LEU A 77 -9.91 3.90 -3.37
C LEU A 77 -11.27 4.38 -3.88
N PRO A 78 -12.30 4.62 -3.03
CA PRO A 78 -13.58 5.13 -3.51
C PRO A 78 -13.46 6.52 -4.16
N PHE A 79 -12.63 7.41 -3.59
CA PHE A 79 -12.39 8.73 -4.17
C PHE A 79 -11.72 8.63 -5.54
N ALA A 80 -10.62 7.89 -5.65
CA ALA A 80 -9.90 7.71 -6.90
C ALA A 80 -10.76 7.02 -7.97
N MET A 81 -11.54 6.00 -7.59
CA MET A 81 -12.49 5.33 -8.50
C MET A 81 -13.60 6.28 -8.96
N HIS A 82 -14.18 7.08 -8.05
CA HIS A 82 -15.19 8.04 -8.42
C HIS A 82 -14.63 9.09 -9.38
N TYR A 83 -13.45 9.61 -9.08
CA TYR A 83 -12.78 10.60 -9.92
C TYR A 83 -12.44 10.04 -11.30
N LEU A 84 -11.85 8.83 -11.36
CA LEU A 84 -11.55 8.12 -12.60
C LEU A 84 -12.82 7.88 -13.43
N ARG A 85 -13.93 7.47 -12.79
CA ARG A 85 -15.22 7.31 -13.47
C ARG A 85 -15.67 8.61 -14.11
N SER A 86 -15.64 9.72 -13.37
CA SER A 86 -16.03 11.03 -13.89
C SER A 86 -15.20 11.42 -15.10
N ARG A 87 -13.87 11.25 -15.03
CA ARG A 87 -12.95 11.55 -16.13
C ARG A 87 -13.22 10.67 -17.36
N ILE A 88 -13.44 9.37 -17.19
CA ILE A 88 -13.79 8.48 -18.30
C ILE A 88 -15.13 8.88 -18.94
N MET A 89 -16.13 9.26 -18.14
CA MET A 89 -17.43 9.67 -18.65
C MET A 89 -17.38 10.99 -19.43
N GLU A 90 -16.50 11.91 -19.02
CA GLU A 90 -16.28 13.19 -19.69
C GLU A 90 -15.52 13.01 -21.01
N GLU A 91 -14.42 12.26 -21.00
CA GLU A 91 -13.57 12.04 -22.19
C GLU A 91 -14.24 11.14 -23.25
N LEU A 92 -15.10 10.22 -22.82
CA LEU A 92 -15.85 9.31 -23.71
C LEU A 92 -17.35 9.60 -23.68
N ASP A 93 -17.71 10.89 -23.79
CA ASP A 93 -19.10 11.29 -23.90
C ASP A 93 -19.69 10.99 -25.30
N ILE A 94 -20.79 10.24 -25.29
CA ILE A 94 -21.53 9.79 -26.47
C ILE A 94 -22.87 10.54 -26.59
N SER A 95 -23.21 11.37 -25.61
CA SER A 95 -24.50 12.07 -25.53
C SER A 95 -24.74 12.93 -26.75
N HIS A 96 -23.75 13.72 -27.17
CA HIS A 96 -23.84 14.57 -28.36
C HIS A 96 -24.09 13.78 -29.66
N LEU A 97 -23.53 12.57 -29.80
CA LEU A 97 -23.77 11.70 -30.97
C LEU A 97 -25.18 11.12 -30.95
N THR A 98 -25.66 10.77 -29.77
CA THR A 98 -27.00 10.22 -29.56
C THR A 98 -28.07 11.28 -29.81
N GLU A 99 -27.87 12.50 -29.30
CA GLU A 99 -28.72 13.66 -29.57
C GLU A 99 -28.78 13.99 -31.06
N LYS A 100 -27.61 14.00 -31.73
CA LYS A 100 -27.53 14.19 -33.19
C LYS A 100 -28.39 13.18 -33.95
N LEU A 101 -28.39 11.91 -33.52
CA LEU A 101 -29.24 10.86 -34.11
C LEU A 101 -30.73 11.04 -33.80
N MET A 102 -31.07 11.54 -32.61
CA MET A 102 -32.45 11.79 -32.19
C MET A 102 -33.08 12.96 -32.95
N HIS A 103 -32.36 14.09 -33.08
CA HIS A 103 -32.85 15.27 -33.81
C HIS A 103 -33.03 15.02 -35.31
N GLY A 104 -32.16 14.21 -35.92
CA GLY A 104 -32.29 13.82 -37.33
C GLY A 104 -33.52 12.97 -37.67
N LYS A 105 -34.32 12.55 -36.67
CA LYS A 105 -35.57 11.81 -36.85
C LYS A 105 -36.80 12.73 -36.94
N GLY A 106 -36.71 13.98 -36.45
CA GLY A 106 -37.85 14.88 -36.25
C GLY A 106 -37.94 16.05 -37.23
N GLU A 107 -36.84 16.52 -37.82
CA GLU A 107 -36.82 17.72 -38.65
C GLU A 107 -36.18 17.49 -40.02
N SER A 108 -36.69 18.21 -41.02
CA SER A 108 -36.40 18.13 -42.47
C SER A 108 -34.95 18.38 -42.88
N SER A 109 -34.03 18.53 -41.93
CA SER A 109 -32.58 18.39 -42.08
C SER A 109 -32.16 16.95 -41.72
N ALA A 110 -32.73 15.99 -42.45
CA ALA A 110 -32.43 14.58 -42.25
C ALA A 110 -30.94 14.35 -42.53
N LEU A 111 -30.19 13.93 -41.50
CA LEU A 111 -28.83 13.43 -41.67
C LEU A 111 -28.81 12.49 -42.86
N THR A 112 -27.86 12.70 -43.77
CA THR A 112 -27.74 11.83 -44.93
C THR A 112 -27.57 10.38 -44.44
N PRO A 113 -28.04 9.37 -45.20
CA PRO A 113 -27.89 7.97 -44.81
C PRO A 113 -26.44 7.59 -44.47
N LYS A 114 -25.49 8.23 -45.16
CA LYS A 114 -24.04 8.11 -44.90
C LYS A 114 -23.65 8.71 -43.55
N GLU A 115 -24.00 9.96 -43.26
CA GLU A 115 -23.69 10.58 -41.97
C GLU A 115 -24.34 9.86 -40.79
N LYS A 116 -25.54 9.32 -40.98
CA LYS A 116 -26.21 8.49 -39.97
C LYS A 116 -25.40 7.21 -39.69
N TYR A 117 -24.97 6.52 -40.74
CA TYR A 117 -24.12 5.33 -40.61
C TYR A 117 -22.80 5.65 -39.91
N ASP A 118 -22.10 6.70 -40.34
CA ASP A 118 -20.83 7.14 -39.74
C ASP A 118 -21.00 7.51 -38.25
N THR A 119 -22.14 8.09 -37.89
CA THR A 119 -22.45 8.40 -36.48
C THR A 119 -22.66 7.13 -35.65
N TRP A 120 -23.37 6.13 -36.19
CA TRP A 120 -23.51 4.82 -35.52
C TRP A 120 -22.18 4.07 -35.38
N GLU A 121 -21.32 4.14 -36.40
CA GLU A 121 -19.98 3.56 -36.35
C GLU A 121 -19.12 4.22 -35.25
N LYS A 122 -19.18 5.55 -35.11
CA LYS A 122 -18.52 6.26 -34.01
C LYS A 122 -19.06 5.84 -32.64
N ILE A 123 -20.39 5.75 -32.49
CA ILE A 123 -21.02 5.30 -31.24
C ILE A 123 -20.57 3.88 -30.89
N LYS A 124 -20.51 2.96 -31.88
CA LYS A 124 -20.02 1.59 -31.69
C LYS A 124 -18.60 1.60 -31.10
N ILE A 125 -17.67 2.30 -31.74
CA ILE A 125 -16.26 2.35 -31.30
C ILE A 125 -16.14 2.99 -29.92
N LEU A 126 -16.77 4.14 -29.68
CA LEU A 126 -16.70 4.84 -28.40
C LEU A 126 -17.35 4.06 -27.26
N SER A 127 -18.46 3.35 -27.52
CA SER A 127 -19.12 2.54 -26.49
C SER A 127 -18.24 1.39 -26.03
N PHE A 128 -17.64 0.64 -26.96
CA PHE A 128 -16.68 -0.43 -26.62
C PHE A 128 -15.44 0.14 -25.95
N THR A 129 -14.88 1.24 -26.47
CA THR A 129 -13.73 1.92 -25.85
C THR A 129 -14.05 2.29 -24.41
N ARG A 130 -15.21 2.89 -24.15
CA ARG A 130 -15.64 3.27 -22.81
C ARG A 130 -15.75 2.06 -21.89
N THR A 131 -16.37 0.99 -22.33
CA THR A 131 -16.50 -0.24 -21.53
C THR A 131 -15.14 -0.85 -21.21
N VAL A 132 -14.28 -1.04 -22.23
CA VAL A 132 -12.98 -1.68 -22.06
C VAL A 132 -12.03 -0.82 -21.23
N SER A 133 -11.95 0.49 -21.50
CA SER A 133 -11.17 1.43 -20.68
C SER A 133 -11.67 1.46 -19.24
N SER A 134 -12.98 1.41 -19.00
CA SER A 134 -13.53 1.38 -17.63
C SER A 134 -13.13 0.11 -16.89
N ILE A 135 -13.25 -1.05 -17.54
CA ILE A 135 -12.86 -2.34 -16.94
C ILE A 135 -11.38 -2.31 -16.59
N TRP A 136 -10.52 -1.94 -17.55
CA TRP A 136 -9.07 -1.97 -17.37
C TRP A 136 -8.58 -0.93 -16.35
N ALA A 137 -9.04 0.32 -16.45
CA ALA A 137 -8.58 1.38 -15.57
C ALA A 137 -9.04 1.18 -14.12
N MET A 138 -10.27 0.68 -13.90
CA MET A 138 -10.78 0.40 -12.55
C MET A 138 -10.08 -0.79 -11.89
N THR A 139 -9.86 -1.87 -12.64
CA THR A 139 -9.13 -3.04 -12.11
C THR A 139 -7.68 -2.68 -11.81
N LEU A 140 -7.04 -1.93 -12.70
CA LEU A 140 -5.66 -1.50 -12.50
C LEU A 140 -5.52 -0.54 -11.32
N LEU A 141 -6.43 0.43 -11.16
CA LEU A 141 -6.43 1.32 -10.01
C LEU A 141 -6.62 0.55 -8.68
N SER A 142 -7.52 -0.44 -8.66
CA SER A 142 -7.70 -1.28 -7.47
C SER A 142 -6.45 -2.10 -7.15
N LEU A 143 -5.79 -2.66 -8.17
CA LEU A 143 -4.52 -3.37 -7.99
C LEU A 143 -3.44 -2.42 -7.46
N TYR A 144 -3.33 -1.21 -8.03
CA TYR A 144 -2.35 -0.22 -7.62
C TYR A 144 -2.46 0.13 -6.14
N VAL A 145 -3.67 0.48 -5.69
CA VAL A 145 -3.89 0.84 -4.28
C VAL A 145 -3.56 -0.33 -3.35
N ARG A 146 -3.88 -1.57 -3.74
CA ARG A 146 -3.49 -2.75 -2.96
C ARG A 146 -1.97 -2.92 -2.89
N VAL A 147 -1.26 -2.69 -3.99
CA VAL A 147 0.21 -2.73 -4.03
C VAL A 147 0.79 -1.64 -3.13
N GLN A 148 0.24 -0.42 -3.18
CA GLN A 148 0.67 0.67 -2.30
C GLN A 148 0.53 0.29 -0.82
N VAL A 149 -0.64 -0.19 -0.39
CA VAL A 149 -0.87 -0.63 0.99
C VAL A 149 0.07 -1.77 1.38
N THR A 150 0.32 -2.72 0.48
CA THR A 150 1.23 -3.85 0.75
C THR A 150 2.67 -3.38 0.95
N ILE A 151 3.16 -2.49 0.08
CA ILE A 151 4.50 -1.90 0.20
C ILE A 151 4.59 -1.09 1.50
N LEU A 152 3.59 -0.25 1.80
CA LEU A 152 3.55 0.48 3.06
C LEU A 152 3.57 -0.45 4.28
N GLY A 153 2.83 -1.55 4.25
CA GLY A 153 2.84 -2.57 5.31
C GLY A 153 4.24 -3.15 5.55
N ARG A 154 5.00 -3.41 4.48
CA ARG A 154 6.39 -3.86 4.58
C ARG A 154 7.31 -2.80 5.20
N HIS A 155 7.22 -1.54 4.75
CA HIS A 155 8.06 -0.46 5.30
C HIS A 155 7.74 -0.21 6.77
N LEU A 156 6.45 -0.24 7.15
CA LEU A 156 6.03 -0.17 8.55
C LEU A 156 6.65 -1.30 9.37
N TYR A 157 6.53 -2.56 8.93
CA TYR A 157 7.12 -3.69 9.64
C TYR A 157 8.62 -3.54 9.86
N LEU A 158 9.36 -3.10 8.83
CA LEU A 158 10.81 -2.88 8.90
C LEU A 158 11.17 -1.73 9.85
N ASP A 159 10.39 -0.64 9.85
CA ASP A 159 10.60 0.48 10.77
C ASP A 159 10.39 0.05 12.22
N PHE A 160 9.37 -0.76 12.51
CA PHE A 160 9.13 -1.32 13.84
C PHE A 160 10.20 -2.34 14.27
N ALA A 161 10.64 -3.22 13.37
CA ALA A 161 11.71 -4.19 13.68
C ALA A 161 13.02 -3.51 14.07
N ARG A 162 13.37 -2.40 13.40
CA ARG A 162 14.55 -1.59 13.75
C ARG A 162 14.47 -0.98 15.15
N VAL A 163 13.27 -0.60 15.59
CA VAL A 163 13.04 -0.07 16.95
C VAL A 163 13.19 -1.16 18.00
N THR A 164 12.74 -2.39 17.70
CA THR A 164 12.84 -3.54 18.62
C THR A 164 14.28 -4.04 18.81
N ASP A 165 15.11 -4.03 17.76
CA ASP A 165 16.50 -4.54 17.80
C ASP A 165 17.51 -3.65 18.57
N GLY A 166 17.06 -2.60 19.26
CA GLY A 166 17.90 -1.83 20.19
C GLY A 166 18.84 -0.83 19.53
N ALA A 167 18.61 -0.44 18.27
CA ALA A 167 19.24 0.74 17.70
C ALA A 167 18.69 1.98 18.42
N GLN A 168 19.48 2.47 19.38
CA GLN A 168 19.24 3.73 20.09
C GLN A 168 18.77 4.82 19.12
N LEU A 169 17.65 5.45 19.48
CA LEU A 169 17.29 6.84 19.24
C LEU A 169 18.34 7.61 18.41
N GLN A 170 18.25 7.47 17.09
CA GLN A 170 18.53 8.59 16.24
C GLN A 170 17.17 9.19 15.93
N GLU A 171 16.80 10.24 16.66
CA GLU A 171 15.63 11.11 16.42
C GLU A 171 15.69 11.83 15.04
N GLY A 172 16.21 11.16 14.01
CA GLY A 172 16.33 11.65 12.65
C GLY A 172 16.40 10.56 11.56
N SER A 173 16.22 9.27 11.91
CA SER A 173 16.23 8.16 10.96
C SER A 173 14.87 8.01 10.28
N ASP A 174 14.78 8.40 9.00
CA ASP A 174 14.02 7.80 7.89
C ASP A 174 12.61 7.19 8.09
N THR A 175 11.91 7.44 9.20
CA THR A 175 10.54 6.96 9.40
C THR A 175 9.63 7.79 8.51
N PHE A 176 9.02 7.15 7.51
CA PHE A 176 8.11 7.83 6.59
C PHE A 176 6.94 8.43 7.39
N SER A 177 6.74 9.74 7.27
CA SER A 177 5.80 10.44 8.13
C SER A 177 4.36 9.94 7.89
N LYS A 178 3.49 10.06 8.90
CA LYS A 178 2.04 9.75 8.71
C LYS A 178 1.42 10.57 7.56
N ASN A 179 2.01 11.73 7.25
CA ASN A 179 1.64 12.55 6.11
C ASN A 179 2.19 11.96 4.81
N GLY A 180 3.46 11.55 4.78
CA GLY A 180 4.05 10.81 3.66
C GLY A 180 3.23 9.57 3.27
N HIS A 181 2.75 8.78 4.23
CA HIS A 181 1.85 7.65 3.96
C HIS A 181 0.61 8.06 3.17
N LYS A 182 0.01 9.20 3.51
CA LYS A 182 -1.16 9.73 2.80
C LYS A 182 -0.77 10.27 1.44
N ASP A 183 0.37 10.93 1.31
CA ASP A 183 0.86 11.48 0.05
C ASP A 183 1.15 10.36 -0.95
N PHE A 184 1.72 9.24 -0.50
CA PHE A 184 1.91 8.06 -1.33
C PHE A 184 0.57 7.47 -1.79
N LEU A 185 -0.40 7.30 -0.89
CA LEU A 185 -1.75 6.84 -1.27
C LEU A 185 -2.45 7.82 -2.22
N ALA A 186 -2.23 9.13 -2.06
CA ALA A 186 -2.81 10.16 -2.92
C ALA A 186 -2.33 10.04 -4.38
N THR A 187 -1.14 9.48 -4.63
CA THR A 187 -0.68 9.19 -6.01
C THR A 187 -1.62 8.29 -6.83
N ALA A 188 -2.61 7.64 -6.19
CA ALA A 188 -3.69 6.91 -6.88
C ALA A 188 -4.52 7.81 -7.81
N ASP A 189 -4.52 9.13 -7.62
CA ASP A 189 -5.18 10.08 -8.53
C ASP A 189 -4.44 10.29 -9.86
N TYR A 190 -3.18 9.86 -9.97
CA TYR A 190 -2.32 10.15 -11.12
C TYR A 190 -2.91 9.61 -12.42
N LEU A 191 -3.42 8.36 -12.37
CA LEU A 191 -4.08 7.74 -13.51
C LEU A 191 -5.24 8.59 -14.03
N ALA A 192 -6.11 9.07 -13.13
CA ALA A 192 -7.27 9.87 -13.49
C ALA A 192 -6.91 11.29 -13.94
N THR A 193 -5.83 11.86 -13.38
CA THR A 193 -5.42 13.24 -13.63
C THR A 193 -4.59 13.38 -14.91
N TYR A 194 -3.65 12.46 -15.15
CA TYR A 194 -2.64 12.58 -16.21
C TYR A 194 -2.64 11.40 -17.17
N GLY A 195 -2.82 10.17 -16.67
CA GLY A 195 -2.71 8.96 -17.49
C GLY A 195 -3.90 8.65 -18.38
N ILE A 196 -5.10 9.09 -17.99
CA ILE A 196 -6.36 8.60 -18.56
C ILE A 196 -6.54 8.95 -20.03
N ASN A 197 -6.10 10.14 -20.46
CA ASN A 197 -6.27 10.58 -21.85
C ASN A 197 -5.41 9.75 -22.81
N ALA A 198 -4.16 9.46 -22.42
CA ALA A 198 -3.25 8.65 -23.21
C ALA A 198 -3.74 7.19 -23.30
N LEU A 199 -4.21 6.64 -22.16
CA LEU A 199 -4.82 5.31 -22.09
C LEU A 199 -6.04 5.21 -22.99
N ILE A 200 -6.98 6.15 -22.90
CA ILE A 200 -8.20 6.17 -23.73
C ILE A 200 -7.84 6.25 -25.21
N THR A 201 -6.87 7.08 -25.58
CA THR A 201 -6.42 7.23 -26.97
C THR A 201 -5.89 5.91 -27.54
N GLN A 202 -5.05 5.20 -26.80
CA GLN A 202 -4.52 3.89 -27.23
C GLN A 202 -5.60 2.81 -27.23
N MET A 203 -6.48 2.80 -26.23
CA MET A 203 -7.60 1.87 -26.18
C MET A 203 -8.57 2.08 -27.35
N GLN A 204 -8.83 3.33 -27.72
CA GLN A 204 -9.66 3.68 -28.87
C GLN A 204 -9.02 3.20 -30.17
N ARG A 205 -7.70 3.34 -30.31
CA ARG A 205 -6.95 2.81 -31.46
C ARG A 205 -7.11 1.30 -31.56
N ALA A 206 -6.90 0.58 -30.46
CA ALA A 206 -7.09 -0.88 -30.42
C ALA A 206 -8.54 -1.29 -30.74
N ALA A 207 -9.52 -0.60 -30.15
CA ALA A 207 -10.93 -0.85 -30.40
C ALA A 207 -11.32 -0.61 -31.87
N THR A 208 -10.78 0.44 -32.49
CA THR A 208 -11.03 0.76 -33.91
C THR A 208 -10.50 -0.35 -34.82
N GLU A 209 -9.30 -0.87 -34.55
CA GLU A 209 -8.70 -1.94 -35.35
C GLU A 209 -9.50 -3.25 -35.29
N ILE A 210 -10.04 -3.62 -34.12
CA ILE A 210 -10.82 -4.85 -33.97
C ILE A 210 -12.27 -4.68 -34.48
N LEU A 211 -12.88 -3.52 -34.24
CA LEU A 211 -14.29 -3.28 -34.58
C LEU A 211 -14.54 -2.92 -36.04
N LYS A 212 -13.51 -2.56 -36.82
CA LYS A 212 -13.63 -2.29 -38.27
C LYS A 212 -14.16 -3.51 -39.04
N GLU A 213 -13.89 -4.71 -38.54
CA GLU A 213 -14.31 -5.97 -39.16
C GLU A 213 -15.74 -6.38 -38.79
N LYS A 214 -16.36 -5.69 -37.81
CA LYS A 214 -17.69 -6.01 -37.29
C LYS A 214 -18.72 -5.03 -37.84
N GLN A 215 -19.75 -5.53 -38.55
CA GLN A 215 -20.81 -4.68 -39.08
C GLN A 215 -21.88 -4.37 -38.02
N LEU A 216 -22.51 -3.20 -38.13
CA LEU A 216 -23.60 -2.77 -37.22
C LEU A 216 -24.86 -3.64 -37.30
N LYS A 217 -25.07 -4.35 -38.41
CA LYS A 217 -26.28 -5.16 -38.63
C LYS A 217 -26.13 -6.60 -38.16
N ASP A 218 -24.90 -7.04 -37.90
CA ASP A 218 -24.62 -8.41 -37.55
C ASP A 218 -25.00 -8.63 -36.07
N PRO A 219 -25.88 -9.59 -35.76
CA PRO A 219 -26.22 -9.88 -34.38
C PRO A 219 -25.00 -10.43 -33.65
N MET A 220 -24.74 -9.89 -32.45
CA MET A 220 -23.62 -10.32 -31.60
C MET A 220 -24.16 -11.04 -30.36
N SER A 221 -23.74 -12.29 -30.18
CA SER A 221 -23.99 -13.06 -28.95
C SER A 221 -23.13 -12.56 -27.79
N ILE A 222 -23.53 -12.86 -26.55
CA ILE A 222 -22.77 -12.49 -25.33
C ILE A 222 -21.33 -13.02 -25.40
N ASN A 223 -21.14 -14.25 -25.87
CA ASN A 223 -19.80 -14.85 -26.00
C ASN A 223 -18.92 -14.07 -26.99
N GLN A 224 -19.50 -13.62 -28.11
CA GLN A 224 -18.79 -12.81 -29.10
C GLN A 224 -18.46 -11.41 -28.57
N VAL A 225 -19.34 -10.81 -27.74
CA VAL A 225 -19.04 -9.53 -27.07
C VAL A 225 -17.83 -9.70 -26.15
N LEU A 226 -17.83 -10.76 -25.32
CA LEU A 226 -16.72 -11.05 -24.41
C LEU A 226 -15.42 -11.30 -25.18
N GLU A 227 -15.46 -12.11 -26.23
CA GLU A 227 -14.32 -12.38 -27.09
C GLU A 227 -13.78 -11.10 -27.74
N THR A 228 -14.67 -10.23 -28.21
CA THR A 228 -14.29 -8.92 -28.78
C THR A 228 -13.62 -8.04 -27.73
N ILE A 229 -14.14 -7.99 -26.50
CA ILE A 229 -13.52 -7.25 -25.38
C ILE A 229 -12.10 -7.78 -25.12
N LEU A 230 -11.92 -9.10 -25.05
CA LEU A 230 -10.62 -9.72 -24.84
C LEU A 230 -9.65 -9.44 -25.99
N GLN A 231 -10.11 -9.47 -27.25
CA GLN A 231 -9.31 -9.11 -28.41
C GLN A 231 -8.85 -7.66 -28.38
N ILE A 232 -9.73 -6.72 -27.99
CA ILE A 232 -9.36 -5.30 -27.82
C ILE A 232 -8.31 -5.15 -26.73
N LEU A 233 -8.47 -5.81 -25.58
CA LEU A 233 -7.50 -5.77 -24.49
C LEU A 233 -6.14 -6.35 -24.91
N ASN A 234 -6.14 -7.49 -25.61
CA ASN A 234 -4.90 -8.09 -26.12
C ASN A 234 -4.21 -7.18 -27.14
N GLN A 235 -4.98 -6.56 -28.04
CA GLN A 235 -4.45 -5.59 -29.00
C GLN A 235 -3.87 -4.37 -28.29
N PHE A 236 -4.56 -3.84 -27.28
CA PHE A 236 -4.07 -2.73 -26.46
C PHE A 236 -2.76 -3.09 -25.72
N MET A 237 -2.69 -4.28 -25.12
CA MET A 237 -1.45 -4.76 -24.48
C MET A 237 -0.32 -4.92 -25.49
N GLY A 238 -0.61 -5.36 -26.72
CA GLY A 238 0.38 -5.42 -27.81
C GLY A 238 0.88 -4.06 -28.30
N LEU A 239 0.12 -2.98 -28.08
CA LEU A 239 0.57 -1.60 -28.35
C LEU A 239 1.47 -1.05 -27.23
N CYS A 240 1.46 -1.67 -26.05
CA CYS A 240 2.26 -1.26 -24.91
C CYS A 240 3.58 -2.04 -24.89
N GLU A 241 4.61 -1.51 -25.56
CA GLU A 241 5.97 -2.08 -25.55
C GLU A 241 6.55 -2.10 -24.13
N ASP A 242 7.28 -3.17 -23.75
CA ASP A 242 8.08 -3.31 -22.52
C ASP A 242 7.46 -2.73 -21.24
N ASN A 243 6.20 -3.09 -20.95
CA ASN A 243 5.47 -2.60 -19.77
C ASN A 243 5.24 -1.08 -19.70
N SER A 244 5.26 -0.39 -20.85
CA SER A 244 4.91 1.04 -20.96
C SER A 244 3.53 1.39 -20.40
N TRP A 245 2.63 0.42 -20.26
CA TRP A 245 1.33 0.61 -19.59
C TRP A 245 1.46 1.10 -18.13
N ILE A 246 2.58 0.83 -17.46
CA ILE A 246 2.87 1.31 -16.09
C ILE A 246 2.95 2.84 -16.05
N ASN A 247 3.38 3.48 -17.15
CA ASN A 247 3.51 4.93 -17.23
C ASN A 247 2.16 5.65 -17.22
N TYR A 248 1.05 4.96 -17.52
CA TYR A 248 -0.28 5.52 -17.32
C TYR A 248 -0.67 5.61 -15.84
N LEU A 249 -0.11 4.74 -15.00
CA LEU A 249 -0.51 4.57 -13.61
C LEU A 249 0.41 5.31 -12.62
N ILE A 250 1.71 5.32 -12.91
CA ILE A 250 2.74 5.86 -12.01
C ILE A 250 3.51 6.95 -12.77
N PRO A 251 3.79 8.11 -12.16
CA PRO A 251 4.66 9.10 -12.78
C PRO A 251 6.07 8.55 -12.98
N GLU A 252 6.76 8.96 -14.06
CA GLU A 252 8.15 8.57 -14.32
C GLU A 252 9.12 9.23 -13.34
N ASN A 253 8.77 10.42 -12.84
CA ASN A 253 9.58 11.17 -11.91
C ASN A 253 8.74 11.66 -10.72
N ALA A 254 9.03 11.09 -9.55
CA ALA A 254 8.34 11.44 -8.31
C ALA A 254 8.52 12.91 -7.92
N ASN A 255 9.68 13.49 -8.21
CA ASN A 255 9.94 14.90 -7.90
C ASN A 255 9.04 15.81 -8.73
N MET A 256 8.78 15.47 -9.99
CA MET A 256 7.90 16.26 -10.85
C MET A 256 6.45 16.18 -10.36
N TYR A 257 5.99 14.99 -9.95
CA TYR A 257 4.67 14.81 -9.36
C TYR A 257 4.54 15.52 -7.99
N ALA A 258 5.55 15.39 -7.12
CA ALA A 258 5.59 16.06 -5.84
C ALA A 258 5.59 17.59 -5.99
N GLN A 259 6.32 18.15 -6.96
CA GLN A 259 6.26 19.58 -7.28
C GLN A 259 4.87 20.01 -7.73
N LEU A 260 4.17 19.21 -8.54
CA LEU A 260 2.79 19.49 -8.96
C LEU A 260 1.80 19.45 -7.78
N MET A 261 2.02 18.57 -6.80
CA MET A 261 1.24 18.49 -5.56
C MET A 261 1.55 19.65 -4.59
N VAL A 262 2.84 20.00 -4.42
CA VAL A 262 3.31 21.05 -3.49
C VAL A 262 2.96 22.45 -3.97
N VAL A 263 2.88 22.70 -5.28
CA VAL A 263 2.38 23.99 -5.83
C VAL A 263 0.93 24.28 -5.39
N SER A 264 0.19 23.28 -4.92
CA SER A 264 -1.17 23.44 -4.36
C SER A 264 -1.19 23.69 -2.84
N SER A 265 -0.08 23.51 -2.12
CA SER A 265 0.01 23.68 -0.67
C SER A 265 1.14 24.65 -0.28
N SER A 266 0.82 25.94 -0.31
CA SER A 266 1.74 26.99 0.11
C SER A 266 2.10 26.87 1.60
N GLY A 267 3.38 26.63 1.88
CA GLY A 267 4.07 27.04 3.11
C GLY A 267 4.25 25.97 4.19
N PHE A 268 5.36 25.22 4.17
CA PHE A 268 6.00 24.69 5.38
C PHE A 268 7.42 24.12 5.11
N ASP A 269 8.16 23.91 6.21
CA ASP A 269 9.59 23.62 6.40
C ASP A 269 10.29 22.70 5.36
N ASP A 270 11.42 23.17 4.82
CA ASP A 270 12.06 22.68 3.58
C ASP A 270 12.80 21.32 3.75
N SER A 271 13.25 20.99 4.97
CA SER A 271 14.09 19.79 5.19
C SER A 271 13.31 18.49 5.39
N SER A 272 12.09 18.51 5.93
CA SER A 272 11.26 17.31 6.12
C SER A 272 10.58 16.90 4.82
N LEU A 273 10.13 17.88 4.03
CA LEU A 273 9.58 17.67 2.68
C LEU A 273 10.59 16.98 1.76
N LEU A 274 11.85 17.43 1.74
CA LEU A 274 12.88 16.78 0.89
C LEU A 274 13.13 15.32 1.26
N LYS A 275 12.98 14.94 2.54
CA LYS A 275 13.09 13.54 3.00
C LYS A 275 11.88 12.73 2.57
N ASP A 276 10.68 13.26 2.78
CA ASP A 276 9.43 12.60 2.38
C ASP A 276 9.36 12.43 0.85
N VAL A 277 9.87 13.39 0.07
CA VAL A 277 9.94 13.29 -1.40
C VAL A 277 10.91 12.20 -1.86
N ARG A 278 12.10 12.07 -1.25
CA ARG A 278 13.03 10.97 -1.59
C ARG A 278 12.45 9.61 -1.24
N LYS A 279 11.78 9.51 -0.09
CA LYS A 279 11.14 8.27 0.33
C LYS A 279 9.95 7.92 -0.58
N LEU A 280 9.18 8.91 -0.99
CA LEU A 280 8.09 8.77 -1.96
C LEU A 280 8.62 8.28 -3.32
N ASP A 281 9.74 8.82 -3.81
CA ASP A 281 10.42 8.34 -5.02
C ASP A 281 10.85 6.89 -4.90
N GLN A 282 11.44 6.52 -3.75
CA GLN A 282 11.78 5.13 -3.46
C GLN A 282 10.52 4.22 -3.53
N LEU A 283 9.42 4.61 -2.89
CA LEU A 283 8.18 3.81 -2.88
C LEU A 283 7.58 3.67 -4.27
N MET A 284 7.60 4.72 -5.08
CA MET A 284 7.15 4.66 -6.48
C MET A 284 8.03 3.76 -7.33
N SER A 285 9.37 3.83 -7.16
CA SER A 285 10.29 2.94 -7.87
C SER A 285 10.09 1.47 -7.49
N GLU A 286 9.88 1.17 -6.20
CA GLU A 286 9.54 -0.17 -5.72
C GLU A 286 8.22 -0.64 -6.34
N THR A 287 7.22 0.25 -6.42
CA THR A 287 5.91 -0.08 -7.02
C THR A 287 6.03 -0.42 -8.50
N ARG A 288 6.84 0.33 -9.26
CA ARG A 288 7.14 0.01 -10.67
C ARG A 288 7.82 -1.35 -10.82
N ILE A 289 8.73 -1.70 -9.92
CA ILE A 289 9.39 -3.02 -9.93
C ILE A 289 8.39 -4.13 -9.61
N VAL A 290 7.47 -3.92 -8.66
CA VAL A 290 6.44 -4.92 -8.34
C VAL A 290 5.47 -5.14 -9.50
N LEU A 291 5.07 -4.06 -10.20
CA LEU A 291 4.12 -4.15 -11.32
C LEU A 291 4.72 -4.66 -12.64
N SER A 292 6.04 -4.59 -12.79
CA SER A 292 6.74 -5.06 -14.00
C SER A 292 7.15 -6.54 -13.96
N ARG A 293 6.94 -7.21 -12.81
CA ARG A 293 7.18 -8.65 -12.61
C ARG A 293 5.94 -9.47 -12.92
#